data_AF-A0A1V4YQ65-F1
#
_entry.id   AF-A0A1V4YQ65-F1
#
_cell.length_a   1.000
_cell.length_b   1.000
_cell.length_c   1.000
_cell.angle_alpha   90.00
_cell.angle_beta   90.00
_cell.angle_gamma   90.00
#
_symmetry.space_group_name_H-M   'P 1'
#
loop_
_entity.id
_entity.type
_entity.pdbx_description
1 polymer ?
#
loop_
_entity_poly.entity_id
_entity_poly.type
_entity_poly.pdbx_seq_one_letter_code
_entity_poly.pdbx_strand_id
1 'polypeptide(L)'
;MTYSKLMKAMLLTVAVLGLISVANACEISGYKYEKVGDETQPVEGWTIYLYKLVNGKFVYLTETTTDANGYYHFSEADKTLTPFPKSTYGTYRVYEEARTGWTQLYPTTGFYEVQLIRYPREARIVSGLNFINQRDNIDNICYTEETAWVAGSRYVEKGNWATYTPYDGAAKTVDIYAGQNIKVGTATFSAPDTNGNVTITIDLNNGAAFADVEENLKIQGYTDVPAENNPSPGKFTTYKGTFSGSSTTVTILQYAYYGIHLDVKVPCELT
;
A
#
# COMPACT_ATOMS: atom_id res chain seq x y z
N MET A 1 -36.85 -19.59 63.05
CA MET A 1 -35.39 -19.59 63.32
C MET A 1 -34.81 -20.82 62.62
N THR A 2 -33.86 -20.82 61.70
CA THR A 2 -33.05 -19.83 60.99
C THR A 2 -32.38 -20.61 59.82
N TYR A 3 -31.99 -19.93 58.74
CA TYR A 3 -31.07 -20.27 57.63
C TYR A 3 -30.07 -21.45 57.88
N SER A 4 -29.53 -22.22 56.92
CA SER A 4 -29.12 -21.93 55.54
C SER A 4 -28.67 -23.22 54.83
N LYS A 5 -28.90 -23.31 53.51
CA LYS A 5 -28.17 -24.22 52.59
C LYS A 5 -26.74 -23.74 52.43
N LEU A 6 -25.74 -24.60 52.57
CA LEU A 6 -24.38 -24.33 52.07
C LEU A 6 -23.68 -25.64 51.69
N MET A 7 -23.65 -25.91 50.40
CA MET A 7 -22.75 -26.85 49.74
C MET A 7 -21.75 -25.98 48.97
N LYS A 8 -20.46 -26.02 49.33
CA LYS A 8 -19.35 -25.51 48.50
C LYS A 8 -18.01 -25.77 49.18
N ALA A 9 -17.15 -26.56 48.54
CA ALA A 9 -15.72 -26.27 48.41
C ALA A 9 -15.05 -27.35 47.54
N MET A 10 -14.87 -27.08 46.26
CA MET A 10 -13.74 -27.62 45.51
C MET A 10 -13.11 -26.42 44.80
N LEU A 11 -11.88 -26.12 45.20
CA LEU A 11 -11.09 -24.98 44.73
C LEU A 11 -10.81 -25.13 43.23
N LEU A 12 -11.24 -24.15 42.44
CA LEU A 12 -10.61 -23.82 41.17
C LEU A 12 -9.89 -22.49 41.39
N THR A 13 -8.55 -22.50 41.40
CA THR A 13 -7.73 -21.30 41.39
C THR A 13 -7.93 -20.57 40.06
N VAL A 14 -8.82 -19.58 40.06
CA VAL A 14 -8.93 -18.56 39.01
C VAL A 14 -8.02 -17.42 39.41
N ALA A 15 -6.97 -17.17 38.62
CA ALA A 15 -6.21 -15.94 38.68
C ALA A 15 -7.16 -14.79 38.31
N VAL A 16 -7.56 -14.00 39.31
CA VAL A 16 -8.28 -12.75 39.09
C VAL A 16 -7.25 -11.71 38.65
N LEU A 17 -7.09 -11.55 37.35
CA LEU A 17 -6.47 -10.38 36.73
C LEU A 17 -7.14 -10.16 35.38
N GLY A 18 -8.00 -9.15 35.33
CA GLY A 18 -8.67 -8.71 34.10
C GLY A 18 -10.18 -8.87 34.18
N LEU A 19 -10.85 -7.80 34.62
CA LEU A 19 -12.21 -7.42 34.21
C LEU A 19 -12.56 -6.10 34.91
N ILE A 20 -11.86 -5.02 34.54
CA ILE A 20 -12.53 -3.73 34.48
C ILE A 20 -13.12 -3.69 33.08
N SER A 21 -14.42 -3.92 32.96
CA SER A 21 -15.15 -3.70 31.72
C SER A 21 -15.03 -2.21 31.35
N VAL A 22 -14.17 -1.86 30.40
CA VAL A 22 -14.12 -0.53 29.78
C VAL A 22 -15.27 -0.38 28.78
N ALA A 23 -16.52 -0.49 29.26
CA ALA A 23 -17.74 -0.30 28.45
C ALA A 23 -18.00 1.17 28.05
N ASN A 24 -16.93 1.98 27.96
CA ASN A 24 -16.98 3.40 27.61
C ASN A 24 -16.03 3.76 26.46
N ALA A 25 -15.04 2.92 26.13
CA ALA A 25 -14.09 3.19 25.06
C ALA A 25 -14.73 2.96 23.70
N CYS A 26 -14.43 3.83 22.73
CA CYS A 26 -14.74 3.53 21.34
C CYS A 26 -13.70 2.56 20.75
N GLU A 27 -14.12 1.70 19.83
CA GLU A 27 -13.29 0.69 19.18
C GLU A 27 -13.71 0.49 17.72
N ILE A 28 -12.71 0.31 16.85
CA ILE A 28 -12.86 -0.10 15.45
C ILE A 28 -11.91 -1.27 15.22
N SER A 29 -12.41 -2.42 14.76
CA SER A 29 -11.57 -3.60 14.55
C SER A 29 -12.01 -4.48 13.39
N GLY A 30 -11.10 -5.35 12.96
CA GLY A 30 -11.32 -6.30 11.89
C GLY A 30 -10.14 -7.25 11.73
N TYR A 31 -10.22 -8.07 10.70
CA TYR A 31 -9.18 -9.01 10.33
C TYR A 31 -8.74 -8.81 8.89
N LYS A 32 -7.48 -9.12 8.62
CA LYS A 32 -6.93 -9.26 7.29
C LYS A 32 -6.79 -10.73 6.94
N TYR A 33 -7.33 -11.10 5.79
CA TYR A 33 -7.24 -12.45 5.24
C TYR A 33 -6.67 -12.48 3.82
N GLU A 34 -6.00 -13.58 3.51
CA GLU A 34 -5.71 -14.05 2.16
C GLU A 34 -6.73 -15.14 1.80
N LYS A 35 -7.37 -15.05 0.64
CA LYS A 35 -8.17 -16.12 0.04
C LYS A 35 -7.24 -17.09 -0.70
N VAL A 36 -7.19 -18.35 -0.25
CA VAL A 36 -6.45 -19.44 -0.88
C VAL A 36 -7.45 -20.53 -1.28
N GLY A 37 -7.75 -20.61 -2.57
CA GLY A 37 -8.84 -21.45 -3.07
C GLY A 37 -10.19 -21.05 -2.44
N ASP A 38 -10.84 -22.00 -1.78
CA ASP A 38 -12.12 -21.78 -1.09
C ASP A 38 -11.98 -21.36 0.39
N GLU A 39 -10.75 -21.33 0.91
CA GLU A 39 -10.46 -20.98 2.30
C GLU A 39 -9.88 -19.57 2.44
N THR A 40 -9.89 -19.07 3.68
CA THR A 40 -9.25 -17.80 4.05
C THR A 40 -8.27 -18.01 5.19
N GLN A 41 -7.06 -17.46 5.08
CA GLN A 41 -6.01 -17.54 6.09
C GLN A 41 -5.62 -16.14 6.58
N PRO A 42 -5.31 -15.94 7.88
CA PRO A 42 -4.94 -14.63 8.41
C PRO A 42 -3.60 -14.15 7.83
N VAL A 43 -3.45 -12.84 7.66
CA VAL A 43 -2.21 -12.23 7.19
C VAL A 43 -1.67 -11.23 8.21
N GLU A 44 -0.49 -11.54 8.75
CA GLU A 44 0.27 -10.66 9.63
C GLU A 44 0.98 -9.56 8.85
N GLY A 45 1.22 -8.43 9.51
CA GLY A 45 2.11 -7.40 9.02
C GLY A 45 1.45 -6.40 8.06
N TRP A 46 0.14 -6.50 7.78
CA TRP A 46 -0.57 -5.63 6.83
C TRP A 46 -0.92 -4.29 7.46
N THR A 47 -0.54 -3.18 6.83
CA THR A 47 -0.83 -1.83 7.33
C THR A 47 -2.29 -1.46 7.07
N ILE A 48 -2.98 -1.01 8.12
CA ILE A 48 -4.37 -0.55 8.08
C ILE A 48 -4.39 0.92 8.47
N TYR A 49 -4.96 1.76 7.61
CA TYR A 49 -5.04 3.20 7.81
C TYR A 49 -6.41 3.63 8.29
N LEU A 50 -6.44 4.60 9.20
CA LEU A 50 -7.66 5.19 9.72
C LEU A 50 -7.71 6.68 9.35
N TYR A 51 -8.81 7.08 8.73
CA TYR A 51 -9.12 8.46 8.38
C TYR A 51 -10.38 8.90 9.12
N LYS A 52 -10.45 10.18 9.49
CA LYS A 52 -11.62 10.79 10.12
C LYS A 52 -12.16 11.93 9.27
N LEU A 53 -13.48 12.01 9.14
CA LEU A 53 -14.15 13.14 8.52
C LEU A 53 -14.06 14.37 9.43
N VAL A 54 -13.39 15.43 8.97
CA VAL A 54 -13.24 16.72 9.64
C VAL A 54 -13.58 17.82 8.65
N ASN A 55 -14.58 18.66 8.97
CA ASN A 55 -15.02 19.78 8.12
C ASN A 55 -15.31 19.36 6.66
N GLY A 56 -15.95 18.21 6.46
CA GLY A 56 -16.33 17.69 5.14
C GLY A 56 -15.21 17.00 4.35
N LYS A 57 -13.99 16.88 4.90
CA LYS A 57 -12.86 16.19 4.28
C LYS A 57 -12.35 15.07 5.19
N PHE A 58 -12.06 13.90 4.60
CA PHE A 58 -11.37 12.84 5.33
C PHE A 58 -9.89 13.21 5.49
N VAL A 59 -9.43 13.22 6.74
CA VAL A 59 -8.04 13.52 7.14
C VAL A 59 -7.46 12.27 7.78
N TYR A 60 -6.21 11.95 7.43
CA TYR A 60 -5.48 10.85 8.04
C TYR A 60 -5.41 11.05 9.56
N LEU A 61 -5.74 10.00 10.32
CA LEU A 61 -5.69 10.03 11.77
C LEU A 61 -4.50 9.22 12.28
N THR A 62 -4.38 7.95 11.87
CA THR A 62 -3.33 7.04 12.31
C THR A 62 -3.34 5.76 11.47
N GLU A 63 -2.48 4.81 11.80
CA GLU A 63 -2.42 3.46 11.24
C GLU A 63 -2.01 2.44 12.30
N THR A 64 -2.22 1.18 11.97
CA THR A 64 -1.75 0.03 12.75
C THR A 64 -1.36 -1.09 11.79
N THR A 65 -0.80 -2.16 12.32
CA THR A 65 -0.38 -3.33 11.54
C THR A 65 -1.07 -4.58 12.10
N THR A 66 -1.51 -5.47 11.22
CA THR A 66 -2.17 -6.71 11.63
C THR A 66 -1.20 -7.63 12.38
N ASP A 67 -1.69 -8.28 13.44
CA ASP A 67 -0.91 -9.24 14.23
C ASP A 67 -0.82 -10.63 13.56
N ALA A 68 -0.19 -11.60 14.22
CA ALA A 68 -0.06 -12.98 13.76
C ALA A 68 -1.38 -13.69 13.41
N ASN A 69 -2.52 -13.21 13.94
CA ASN A 69 -3.85 -13.72 13.65
C ASN A 69 -4.57 -12.86 12.59
N GLY A 70 -3.87 -11.94 11.93
CA GLY A 70 -4.43 -10.99 10.99
C GLY A 70 -5.29 -9.91 11.66
N TYR A 71 -5.31 -9.82 12.99
CA TYR A 71 -6.18 -8.90 13.70
C TYR A 71 -5.60 -7.50 13.71
N TYR A 72 -6.44 -6.50 13.47
CA TYR A 72 -6.12 -5.11 13.69
C TYR A 72 -7.18 -4.45 14.57
N HIS A 73 -6.77 -3.44 15.33
CA HIS A 73 -7.68 -2.69 16.17
C HIS A 73 -7.24 -1.25 16.30
N PHE A 74 -8.24 -0.39 16.47
CA PHE A 74 -8.09 0.98 16.92
C PHE A 74 -9.00 1.18 18.14
N SER A 75 -8.48 1.70 19.25
CA SER A 75 -9.28 1.97 20.45
C SER A 75 -8.93 3.31 21.10
N GLU A 76 -9.80 3.78 22.01
CA GLU A 76 -9.42 4.88 22.90
C GLU A 76 -8.36 4.43 23.93
N ALA A 77 -8.31 3.13 24.25
CA ALA A 77 -7.40 2.58 25.26
C ALA A 77 -5.95 2.52 24.76
N ASP A 78 -5.74 2.15 23.49
CA ASP A 78 -4.43 2.14 22.82
C ASP A 78 -4.03 3.53 22.26
N LYS A 79 -4.90 4.54 22.43
CA LYS A 79 -4.77 5.92 21.96
C LYS A 79 -4.76 6.11 20.44
N THR A 80 -4.99 5.07 19.65
CA THR A 80 -5.05 5.16 18.18
C THR A 80 -6.36 5.80 17.69
N LEU A 81 -7.42 5.83 18.51
CA LEU A 81 -8.64 6.60 18.21
C LEU A 81 -8.66 8.01 18.78
N THR A 82 -7.61 8.46 19.49
CA THR A 82 -7.61 9.79 20.12
C THR A 82 -7.35 10.89 19.08
N PRO A 83 -8.34 11.72 18.73
CA PRO A 83 -8.18 12.65 17.63
C PRO A 83 -7.65 14.02 18.09
N PHE A 84 -6.67 14.52 17.33
CA PHE A 84 -6.47 15.96 17.13
C PHE A 84 -7.65 16.53 16.30
N PRO A 85 -8.49 17.46 16.80
CA PRO A 85 -8.83 17.75 18.20
C PRO A 85 -10.29 17.35 18.56
N LYS A 86 -10.47 16.85 19.79
CA LYS A 86 -11.66 16.97 20.66
C LYS A 86 -12.88 16.03 20.54
N SER A 87 -12.91 15.00 19.70
CA SER A 87 -13.94 13.95 19.88
C SER A 87 -13.66 12.67 19.11
N THR A 88 -13.75 11.51 19.75
CA THR A 88 -13.71 10.18 19.11
C THR A 88 -15.00 9.85 18.34
N TYR A 89 -16.05 10.64 18.52
CA TYR A 89 -17.27 10.47 17.74
C TYR A 89 -17.13 11.14 16.38
N GLY A 90 -17.77 10.54 15.37
CA GLY A 90 -17.77 11.02 14.00
C GLY A 90 -17.76 9.88 12.99
N THR A 91 -17.55 10.25 11.72
CA THR A 91 -17.44 9.33 10.60
C THR A 91 -15.98 9.04 10.31
N TYR A 92 -15.68 7.76 10.07
CA TYR A 92 -14.35 7.24 9.85
C TYR A 92 -14.32 6.44 8.55
N ARG A 93 -13.14 6.40 7.92
CA ARG A 93 -12.84 5.45 6.86
C ARG A 93 -11.64 4.60 7.24
N VAL A 94 -11.76 3.30 7.01
CA VAL A 94 -10.70 2.32 7.24
C VAL A 94 -10.26 1.81 5.88
N TYR A 95 -8.97 1.93 5.61
CA TYR A 95 -8.31 1.44 4.40
C TYR A 95 -7.27 0.41 4.77
N GLU A 96 -6.91 -0.44 3.83
CA GLU A 96 -5.68 -1.21 3.90
C GLU A 96 -4.63 -0.65 2.94
N GLU A 97 -3.35 -0.94 3.18
CA GLU A 97 -2.32 -0.71 2.18
C GLU A 97 -2.55 -1.58 0.95
N ALA A 98 -2.31 -1.01 -0.23
CA ALA A 98 -2.20 -1.77 -1.46
C ALA A 98 -0.81 -2.41 -1.49
N ARG A 99 -0.77 -3.74 -1.57
CA ARG A 99 0.48 -4.49 -1.78
C ARG A 99 0.53 -5.03 -3.18
N THR A 100 1.69 -4.93 -3.79
CA THR A 100 1.85 -5.42 -5.15
C THR A 100 1.80 -6.95 -5.23
N GLY A 101 1.18 -7.48 -6.27
CA GLY A 101 0.89 -8.91 -6.42
C GLY A 101 -0.31 -9.38 -5.58
N TRP A 102 -1.13 -8.44 -5.08
CA TRP A 102 -2.34 -8.73 -4.33
C TRP A 102 -3.52 -7.91 -4.85
N THR A 103 -4.63 -8.59 -5.07
CA THR A 103 -5.91 -7.96 -5.41
C THR A 103 -6.82 -7.95 -4.18
N GLN A 104 -7.32 -6.77 -3.80
CA GLN A 104 -8.34 -6.63 -2.76
C GLN A 104 -9.70 -7.12 -3.29
N LEU A 105 -10.26 -8.13 -2.63
CA LEU A 105 -11.58 -8.67 -2.93
C LEU A 105 -12.65 -8.04 -2.05
N TYR A 106 -12.35 -7.80 -0.78
CA TYR A 106 -13.26 -7.17 0.18
C TYR A 106 -12.57 -6.14 1.06
N PRO A 107 -13.26 -5.05 1.41
CA PRO A 107 -14.52 -4.60 0.80
C PRO A 107 -14.32 -4.20 -0.67
N THR A 108 -15.30 -4.44 -1.54
CA THR A 108 -15.21 -4.12 -2.99
C THR A 108 -15.12 -2.61 -3.27
N THR A 109 -15.47 -1.79 -2.29
CA THR A 109 -15.31 -0.32 -2.32
C THR A 109 -13.87 0.12 -2.06
N GLY A 110 -12.98 -0.79 -1.68
CA GLY A 110 -11.60 -0.50 -1.25
C GLY A 110 -11.48 -0.08 0.22
N PHE A 111 -12.57 0.37 0.85
CA PHE A 111 -12.58 0.84 2.24
C PHE A 111 -13.92 0.60 2.94
N TYR A 112 -13.89 0.60 4.27
CA TYR A 112 -15.08 0.69 5.11
C TYR A 112 -15.34 2.13 5.52
N GLU A 113 -16.61 2.57 5.50
CA GLU A 113 -17.03 3.83 6.13
C GLU A 113 -17.92 3.52 7.32
N VAL A 114 -17.55 4.03 8.50
CA VAL A 114 -18.23 3.70 9.76
C VAL A 114 -18.48 4.96 10.59
N GLN A 115 -19.48 4.90 11.46
CA GLN A 115 -19.79 5.99 12.38
C GLN A 115 -19.66 5.52 13.82
N LEU A 116 -18.86 6.26 14.60
CA LEU A 116 -18.83 6.14 16.04
C LEU A 116 -19.72 7.24 16.62
N ILE A 117 -20.79 6.85 17.32
CA ILE A 117 -21.74 7.78 17.93
C ILE A 117 -21.84 7.56 19.43
N ARG A 118 -22.23 8.61 20.16
CA ARG A 118 -22.30 8.56 21.61
C ARG A 118 -23.36 7.59 22.11
N TYR A 119 -24.50 7.52 21.42
CA TYR A 119 -25.61 6.64 21.75
C TYR A 119 -26.26 6.09 20.47
N PRO A 120 -26.65 4.81 20.45
CA PRO A 120 -26.60 3.88 21.58
C PRO A 120 -25.17 3.36 21.84
N ARG A 121 -24.91 2.72 23.00
CA ARG A 121 -23.53 2.43 23.45
C ARG A 121 -22.82 1.40 22.57
N GLU A 122 -23.57 0.46 22.01
CA GLU A 122 -23.11 -0.54 21.06
C GLU A 122 -22.53 0.10 19.78
N ALA A 123 -23.00 1.28 19.38
CA ALA A 123 -22.46 2.00 18.24
C ALA A 123 -21.11 2.70 18.53
N ARG A 124 -20.50 2.44 19.68
CA ARG A 124 -19.12 2.80 20.00
C ARG A 124 -18.12 1.71 19.63
N ILE A 125 -18.59 0.49 19.36
CA ILE A 125 -17.75 -0.66 19.03
C ILE A 125 -18.18 -1.12 17.65
N VAL A 126 -17.29 -0.96 16.67
CA VAL A 126 -17.51 -1.41 15.30
C VAL A 126 -16.47 -2.47 14.98
N SER A 127 -16.90 -3.71 14.77
CA SER A 127 -16.03 -4.84 14.48
C SER A 127 -16.43 -5.54 13.18
N GLY A 128 -15.61 -6.49 12.72
CA GLY A 128 -15.88 -7.27 11.52
C GLY A 128 -15.60 -6.52 10.22
N LEU A 129 -14.80 -5.45 10.28
CA LEU A 129 -14.34 -4.72 9.11
C LEU A 129 -13.21 -5.50 8.42
N ASN A 130 -13.53 -6.66 7.84
CA ASN A 130 -12.51 -7.59 7.37
C ASN A 130 -12.03 -7.26 5.95
N PHE A 131 -10.71 -7.14 5.78
CA PHE A 131 -10.11 -7.06 4.46
C PHE A 131 -9.77 -8.46 3.96
N ILE A 132 -10.14 -8.77 2.72
CA ILE A 132 -9.83 -10.06 2.09
C ILE A 132 -9.16 -9.78 0.77
N ASN A 133 -7.94 -10.29 0.59
CA ASN A 133 -7.22 -10.19 -0.67
C ASN A 133 -6.89 -11.57 -1.19
N GLN A 134 -6.59 -11.63 -2.46
CA GLN A 134 -6.05 -12.81 -3.10
C GLN A 134 -4.70 -12.43 -3.70
N ARG A 135 -3.71 -13.32 -3.57
CA ARG A 135 -2.48 -13.17 -4.37
C ARG A 135 -2.84 -13.30 -5.83
N ASP A 136 -2.34 -12.39 -6.64
CA ASP A 136 -2.46 -12.50 -8.08
C ASP A 136 -1.84 -13.84 -8.49
N ASN A 137 -2.58 -14.66 -9.24
CA ASN A 137 -2.11 -15.98 -9.63
C ASN A 137 -1.09 -15.84 -10.77
N ILE A 138 0.16 -15.54 -10.41
CA ILE A 138 1.26 -15.34 -11.35
C ILE A 138 1.45 -16.56 -12.28
N ASP A 139 1.05 -17.77 -11.85
CA ASP A 139 1.21 -19.01 -12.63
C ASP A 139 0.07 -19.27 -13.65
N ASN A 140 -1.05 -18.54 -13.59
CA ASN A 140 -2.16 -18.66 -14.55
C ASN A 140 -2.53 -17.33 -15.22
N ILE A 141 -1.79 -16.26 -14.92
CA ILE A 141 -1.81 -15.03 -15.69
C ILE A 141 -0.91 -15.24 -16.89
N CYS A 142 -1.48 -15.22 -18.09
CA CYS A 142 -0.63 -15.10 -19.26
C CYS A 142 0.02 -13.71 -19.21
N TYR A 143 1.31 -13.67 -19.46
CA TYR A 143 2.08 -12.45 -19.49
C TYR A 143 2.62 -12.22 -20.89
N THR A 144 2.66 -10.96 -21.32
CA THR A 144 3.47 -10.51 -22.45
C THR A 144 4.63 -9.67 -21.92
N GLU A 145 5.83 -9.93 -22.43
CA GLU A 145 6.97 -9.07 -22.16
C GLU A 145 6.79 -7.76 -22.93
N GLU A 146 6.97 -6.64 -22.24
CA GLU A 146 6.85 -5.31 -22.79
C GLU A 146 8.02 -4.43 -22.34
N THR A 147 8.34 -3.48 -23.20
CA THR A 147 9.20 -2.36 -22.79
C THR A 147 8.33 -1.31 -22.10
N ALA A 148 8.84 -0.70 -21.04
CA ALA A 148 8.14 0.34 -20.30
C ALA A 148 9.03 1.55 -20.03
N TRP A 149 8.40 2.73 -20.00
CA TRP A 149 9.05 4.00 -19.73
C TRP A 149 8.26 4.82 -18.72
N VAL A 150 8.98 5.51 -17.83
CA VAL A 150 8.38 6.56 -17.01
C VAL A 150 7.98 7.72 -17.90
N ALA A 151 6.73 8.17 -17.77
CA ALA A 151 6.13 9.18 -18.64
C ALA A 151 6.88 10.51 -18.60
N GLY A 152 6.99 11.17 -19.75
CA GLY A 152 7.67 12.45 -19.85
C GLY A 152 7.77 12.94 -21.29
N SER A 153 8.74 13.81 -21.53
CA SER A 153 9.05 14.32 -22.87
C SER A 153 9.68 13.24 -23.72
N ARG A 154 9.44 13.27 -25.03
CA ARG A 154 9.97 12.30 -25.99
C ARG A 154 11.43 12.58 -26.29
N TYR A 155 12.25 11.52 -26.39
CA TYR A 155 13.62 11.66 -26.93
C TYR A 155 13.62 12.03 -28.41
N VAL A 156 12.66 11.54 -29.18
CA VAL A 156 12.47 11.84 -30.60
C VAL A 156 10.98 11.92 -30.93
N GLU A 157 10.60 12.81 -31.85
CA GLU A 157 9.19 13.02 -32.23
C GLU A 157 8.59 11.88 -33.06
N LYS A 158 9.42 11.12 -33.79
CA LYS A 158 8.97 10.04 -34.69
C LYS A 158 9.76 8.76 -34.49
N GLY A 159 9.08 7.62 -34.62
CA GLY A 159 9.69 6.30 -34.50
C GLY A 159 9.65 5.79 -33.06
N ASN A 160 10.78 5.83 -32.35
CA ASN A 160 10.86 5.29 -30.99
C ASN A 160 10.02 6.10 -30.00
N TRP A 161 9.45 5.40 -29.02
CA TRP A 161 8.57 5.93 -28.00
C TRP A 161 9.14 6.28 -26.65
N ALA A 162 10.46 6.10 -26.47
CA ALA A 162 11.15 6.45 -25.25
C ALA A 162 10.90 7.89 -24.79
N THR A 163 10.79 8.03 -23.47
CA THR A 163 10.58 9.30 -22.79
C THR A 163 11.66 9.55 -21.72
N TYR A 164 11.91 10.82 -21.45
CA TYR A 164 12.67 11.27 -20.28
C TYR A 164 11.80 12.20 -19.43
N THR A 165 12.03 12.15 -18.13
CA THR A 165 11.24 12.84 -17.13
C THR A 165 12.02 14.01 -16.56
N PRO A 166 11.57 15.28 -16.72
CA PRO A 166 12.16 16.42 -16.02
C PRO A 166 11.96 16.32 -14.51
N TYR A 167 12.95 16.70 -13.71
CA TYR A 167 12.92 16.67 -12.26
C TYR A 167 13.44 18.00 -11.69
N ASP A 168 12.61 18.67 -10.90
CA ASP A 168 12.84 20.03 -10.39
C ASP A 168 13.43 20.06 -8.98
N GLY A 169 13.81 18.91 -8.43
CA GLY A 169 14.34 18.81 -7.05
C GLY A 169 13.25 18.68 -5.99
N ALA A 170 11.98 18.49 -6.36
CA ALA A 170 10.89 18.23 -5.43
C ALA A 170 10.31 16.83 -5.60
N ALA A 171 9.78 16.27 -4.50
CA ALA A 171 9.14 14.96 -4.54
C ALA A 171 7.99 14.96 -5.56
N LYS A 172 7.93 13.93 -6.41
CA LYS A 172 6.92 13.82 -7.45
C LYS A 172 6.66 12.37 -7.84
N THR A 173 5.46 12.09 -8.32
CA THR A 173 5.07 10.77 -8.83
C THR A 173 4.67 10.88 -10.29
N VAL A 174 5.15 9.96 -11.11
CA VAL A 174 4.95 9.96 -12.56
C VAL A 174 4.54 8.57 -13.01
N ASP A 175 3.57 8.49 -13.91
CA ASP A 175 3.07 7.22 -14.43
C ASP A 175 4.14 6.44 -15.23
N ILE A 176 4.04 5.12 -15.23
CA ILE A 176 4.83 4.21 -16.07
C ILE A 176 3.89 3.59 -17.10
N TYR A 177 4.28 3.67 -18.37
CA TYR A 177 3.56 3.04 -19.48
C TYR A 177 4.39 1.92 -20.09
N ALA A 178 3.79 0.75 -20.27
CA ALA A 178 4.30 -0.37 -21.06
C ALA A 178 3.62 -0.39 -22.43
N GLY A 179 4.29 -0.92 -23.46
CA GLY A 179 3.68 -1.07 -24.79
C GLY A 179 3.09 0.23 -25.34
N GLN A 180 3.74 1.37 -25.06
CA GLN A 180 3.31 2.75 -25.35
C GLN A 180 2.11 3.28 -24.55
N ASN A 181 1.06 2.48 -24.34
CA ASN A 181 -0.24 3.01 -23.86
C ASN A 181 -0.79 2.30 -22.62
N ILE A 182 -0.15 1.24 -22.14
CA ILE A 182 -0.65 0.45 -21.03
C ILE A 182 -0.08 1.02 -19.73
N LYS A 183 -0.90 1.65 -18.90
CA LYS A 183 -0.45 2.16 -17.59
C LYS A 183 -0.20 0.98 -16.65
N VAL A 184 1.07 0.75 -16.31
CA VAL A 184 1.51 -0.41 -15.52
C VAL A 184 2.06 -0.03 -14.16
N GLY A 185 2.12 1.25 -13.79
CA GLY A 185 2.68 1.63 -12.50
C GLY A 185 2.98 3.12 -12.37
N THR A 186 3.79 3.43 -11.37
CA THR A 186 4.31 4.78 -11.10
C THR A 186 5.77 4.73 -10.67
N ALA A 187 6.53 5.77 -11.03
CA ALA A 187 7.82 6.09 -10.44
C ALA A 187 7.66 7.29 -9.51
N THR A 188 8.01 7.12 -8.24
CA THR A 188 8.00 8.17 -7.22
C THR A 188 9.43 8.62 -6.92
N PHE A 189 9.70 9.89 -7.13
CA PHE A 189 10.96 10.56 -6.82
C PHE A 189 10.81 11.23 -5.45
N SER A 190 11.75 11.00 -4.53
CA SER A 190 11.85 11.76 -3.28
C SER A 190 12.44 13.14 -3.54
N ALA A 191 12.28 14.09 -2.61
CA ALA A 191 13.18 15.24 -2.56
C ALA A 191 14.64 14.77 -2.33
N PRO A 192 15.66 15.53 -2.78
CA PRO A 192 17.05 15.17 -2.54
C PRO A 192 17.35 15.12 -1.04
N ASP A 193 18.11 14.11 -0.62
CA ASP A 193 18.62 14.01 0.76
C ASP A 193 19.76 15.01 1.01
N THR A 194 20.32 15.01 2.22
CA THR A 194 21.44 15.90 2.59
C THR A 194 22.72 15.66 1.80
N ASN A 195 22.82 14.52 1.09
CA ASN A 195 23.95 14.16 0.24
C ASN A 195 23.66 14.43 -1.25
N GLY A 196 22.49 15.00 -1.57
CA GLY A 196 22.08 15.26 -2.95
C GLY A 196 21.59 14.02 -3.70
N ASN A 197 21.23 12.94 -2.99
CA ASN A 197 20.66 11.74 -3.60
C ASN A 197 19.14 11.82 -3.67
N VAL A 198 18.59 11.31 -4.76
CA VAL A 198 17.16 11.10 -4.98
C VAL A 198 16.89 9.61 -4.84
N THR A 199 15.85 9.29 -4.08
CA THR A 199 15.30 7.94 -4.00
C THR A 199 14.18 7.83 -5.04
N ILE A 200 14.30 6.86 -5.95
CA ILE A 200 13.31 6.56 -6.97
C ILE A 200 12.69 5.21 -6.61
N THR A 201 11.40 5.22 -6.29
CA THR A 201 10.60 4.03 -6.04
C THR A 201 9.78 3.72 -7.28
N ILE A 202 9.95 2.52 -7.82
CA ILE A 202 9.13 1.97 -8.89
C ILE A 202 8.07 1.10 -8.24
N ASP A 203 6.80 1.38 -8.50
CA ASP A 203 5.67 0.56 -8.09
C ASP A 203 4.85 0.20 -9.33
N LEU A 204 4.97 -1.05 -9.77
CA LEU A 204 4.14 -1.63 -10.82
C LEU A 204 2.79 -2.05 -10.21
N ASN A 205 1.70 -1.88 -10.95
CA ASN A 205 0.33 -2.13 -10.51
C ASN A 205 -0.39 -3.01 -11.55
N ASN A 206 -1.65 -3.38 -11.26
CA ASN A 206 -2.49 -4.17 -12.16
C ASN A 206 -1.84 -5.50 -12.57
N GLY A 207 -1.18 -6.19 -11.64
CA GLY A 207 -0.51 -7.47 -11.88
C GLY A 207 0.76 -7.40 -12.74
N ALA A 208 1.19 -6.22 -13.21
CA ALA A 208 2.46 -6.05 -13.91
C ALA A 208 3.65 -6.24 -12.95
N ALA A 209 4.73 -6.82 -13.47
CA ALA A 209 5.93 -7.13 -12.72
C ALA A 209 7.18 -6.89 -13.57
N PHE A 210 8.36 -6.85 -12.95
CA PHE A 210 9.63 -6.89 -13.67
C PHE A 210 9.72 -8.17 -14.49
N ALA A 211 10.18 -8.06 -15.74
CA ALA A 211 10.44 -9.21 -16.59
C ALA A 211 11.61 -10.02 -16.02
N ASP A 212 11.60 -11.34 -16.24
CA ASP A 212 12.59 -12.27 -15.72
C ASP A 212 13.88 -12.26 -16.59
N VAL A 213 14.39 -11.05 -16.86
CA VAL A 213 15.59 -10.76 -17.66
C VAL A 213 16.57 -9.91 -16.85
N GLU A 214 17.86 -10.04 -17.15
CA GLU A 214 18.88 -9.21 -16.51
C GLU A 214 18.76 -7.72 -16.89
N GLU A 215 19.16 -6.85 -15.98
CA GLU A 215 19.13 -5.40 -16.12
C GLU A 215 17.72 -4.87 -16.44
N ASN A 216 16.66 -5.50 -15.93
CA ASN A 216 15.27 -5.10 -16.21
C ASN A 216 14.86 -3.71 -15.68
N LEU A 217 15.72 -3.02 -14.91
CA LEU A 217 15.62 -1.59 -14.62
C LEU A 217 16.90 -0.86 -15.03
N LYS A 218 16.76 0.16 -15.88
CA LYS A 218 17.87 0.96 -16.42
C LYS A 218 17.52 2.44 -16.24
N ILE A 219 18.38 3.19 -15.55
CA ILE A 219 18.18 4.62 -15.29
C ILE A 219 19.38 5.39 -15.82
N GLN A 220 19.12 6.49 -16.53
CA GLN A 220 20.10 7.47 -16.95
C GLN A 220 19.71 8.85 -16.44
N GLY A 221 20.59 9.47 -15.67
CA GLY A 221 20.48 10.87 -15.28
C GLY A 221 21.16 11.79 -16.29
N TYR A 222 20.59 12.99 -16.47
CA TYR A 222 21.12 14.04 -17.33
C TYR A 222 21.09 15.40 -16.62
N THR A 223 22.17 16.18 -16.75
CA THR A 223 22.25 17.56 -16.25
C THR A 223 21.46 18.53 -17.12
N ASP A 224 21.36 18.23 -18.41
CA ASP A 224 20.70 19.02 -19.43
C ASP A 224 19.65 18.17 -20.16
N VAL A 225 18.82 18.81 -20.97
CA VAL A 225 17.85 18.09 -21.80
C VAL A 225 18.62 17.06 -22.66
N PRO A 226 18.21 15.78 -22.66
CA PRO A 226 18.87 14.76 -23.46
C PRO A 226 18.87 15.11 -24.95
N ALA A 227 19.91 14.69 -25.66
CA ALA A 227 19.98 14.88 -27.11
C ALA A 227 18.80 14.19 -27.82
N GLU A 228 18.35 14.82 -28.92
CA GLU A 228 17.20 14.36 -29.70
C GLU A 228 17.56 13.16 -30.58
N ASN A 229 17.89 12.04 -29.95
CA ASN A 229 18.25 10.80 -30.60
C ASN A 229 17.65 9.60 -29.89
N ASN A 230 17.53 8.49 -30.62
CA ASN A 230 17.03 7.25 -30.05
C ASN A 230 17.93 6.80 -28.88
N PRO A 231 17.42 6.68 -27.63
CA PRO A 231 18.24 6.21 -26.54
C PRO A 231 18.60 4.73 -26.73
N SER A 232 19.73 4.33 -26.16
CA SER A 232 20.14 2.92 -26.08
C SER A 232 20.16 2.52 -24.61
N PRO A 233 19.04 2.04 -24.04
CA PRO A 233 18.95 1.73 -22.60
C PRO A 233 20.06 0.82 -22.10
N GLY A 234 20.48 -0.18 -22.88
CA GLY A 234 21.61 -1.07 -22.51
C GLY A 234 22.96 -0.36 -22.33
N LYS A 235 23.10 0.88 -22.81
CA LYS A 235 24.27 1.74 -22.63
C LYS A 235 24.10 2.78 -21.51
N PHE A 236 23.00 2.76 -20.77
CA PHE A 236 22.83 3.63 -19.61
C PHE A 236 23.87 3.29 -18.54
N THR A 237 24.45 4.33 -17.93
CA THR A 237 25.57 4.22 -16.99
C THR A 237 25.25 4.72 -15.60
N THR A 238 24.17 5.49 -15.40
CA THR A 238 23.82 6.00 -14.06
C THR A 238 23.42 4.86 -13.13
N TYR A 239 22.55 3.96 -13.59
CA TYR A 239 22.16 2.78 -12.81
C TYR A 239 21.57 1.68 -13.69
N LYS A 240 21.90 0.42 -13.36
CA LYS A 240 21.28 -0.78 -13.91
C LYS A 240 21.11 -1.82 -12.81
N GLY A 241 19.98 -2.51 -12.79
CA GLY A 241 19.68 -3.53 -11.79
C GLY A 241 18.71 -4.57 -12.31
N THR A 242 18.74 -5.75 -11.69
CA THR A 242 17.82 -6.85 -11.95
C THR A 242 16.94 -7.03 -10.72
N PHE A 243 15.63 -6.92 -10.91
CA PHE A 243 14.65 -7.03 -9.84
C PHE A 243 13.61 -8.10 -10.14
N SER A 244 13.03 -8.67 -9.08
CA SER A 244 11.87 -9.55 -9.19
C SER A 244 10.67 -8.90 -8.49
N GLY A 245 9.48 -9.45 -8.73
CA GLY A 245 8.25 -8.86 -8.24
C GLY A 245 7.95 -7.57 -8.99
N SER A 246 7.44 -6.58 -8.28
CA SER A 246 6.69 -5.50 -8.90
C SER A 246 6.86 -4.17 -8.18
N SER A 247 7.78 -4.10 -7.22
CA SER A 247 8.23 -2.85 -6.64
C SER A 247 9.72 -2.91 -6.33
N THR A 248 10.41 -1.79 -6.48
CA THR A 248 11.80 -1.64 -6.03
C THR A 248 12.11 -0.18 -5.73
N THR A 249 13.18 0.05 -4.98
CA THR A 249 13.68 1.38 -4.67
C THR A 249 15.17 1.48 -5.00
N VAL A 250 15.55 2.58 -5.64
CA VAL A 250 16.93 2.87 -6.02
C VAL A 250 17.30 4.27 -5.55
N THR A 251 18.46 4.42 -4.92
CA THR A 251 19.02 5.72 -4.52
C THR A 251 20.19 6.09 -5.44
N ILE A 252 20.09 7.23 -6.11
CA ILE A 252 21.11 7.76 -7.04
C ILE A 252 21.30 9.27 -6.85
N LEU A 253 22.38 9.82 -7.40
CA LEU A 253 22.59 11.28 -7.42
C LEU A 253 21.45 12.01 -8.15
N GLN A 254 21.18 13.24 -7.72
CA GLN A 254 20.23 14.13 -8.37
C GLN A 254 20.69 14.52 -9.79
N TYR A 255 19.74 14.52 -10.72
CA TYR A 255 19.87 15.04 -12.09
C TYR A 255 18.62 15.86 -12.46
N ALA A 256 18.74 16.72 -13.47
CA ALA A 256 17.62 17.54 -13.95
C ALA A 256 16.62 16.75 -14.81
N TYR A 257 17.08 15.66 -15.43
CA TYR A 257 16.24 14.77 -16.24
C TYR A 257 16.62 13.31 -16.02
N TYR A 258 15.63 12.42 -16.15
CA TYR A 258 15.82 10.98 -16.01
C TYR A 258 15.20 10.21 -17.17
N GLY A 259 16.00 9.41 -17.86
CA GLY A 259 15.51 8.32 -18.70
C GLY A 259 15.38 7.06 -17.85
N ILE A 260 14.17 6.54 -17.68
CA ILE A 260 13.91 5.35 -16.87
C ILE A 260 13.21 4.32 -17.75
N HIS A 261 13.94 3.27 -18.08
CA HIS A 261 13.49 2.15 -18.90
C HIS A 261 13.34 0.91 -18.04
N LEU A 262 12.25 0.19 -18.26
CA LEU A 262 11.98 -1.08 -17.61
C LEU A 262 11.67 -2.15 -18.65
N ASP A 263 12.12 -3.36 -18.40
CA ASP A 263 11.63 -4.58 -19.03
C ASP A 263 10.61 -5.19 -18.08
N VAL A 264 9.34 -5.25 -18.50
CA VAL A 264 8.22 -5.68 -17.64
C VAL A 264 7.49 -6.85 -18.28
N LYS A 265 6.83 -7.64 -17.45
CA LYS A 265 5.79 -8.57 -17.86
C LYS A 265 4.44 -7.98 -17.48
N VAL A 266 3.54 -7.90 -18.46
CA VAL A 266 2.20 -7.32 -18.33
C VAL A 266 1.16 -8.44 -18.50
N PRO A 267 0.14 -8.54 -17.63
CA PRO A 267 -0.96 -9.48 -17.83
C PRO A 267 -1.61 -9.27 -19.21
N CYS A 268 -1.84 -10.34 -20.00
CA CYS A 268 -2.37 -10.16 -21.37
C CYS A 268 -3.76 -9.51 -21.40
N GLU A 269 -4.50 -9.52 -20.30
CA GLU A 269 -5.80 -8.84 -20.20
C GLU A 269 -5.69 -7.30 -20.29
N LEU A 270 -4.47 -6.76 -20.15
CA LEU A 270 -4.17 -5.33 -20.26
C LEU A 270 -3.55 -4.95 -21.61
N THR A 271 -3.19 -5.92 -22.45
CA THR A 271 -2.45 -5.71 -23.71
C THR A 271 -3.34 -5.71 -24.94
#